data_AF-A0A1S4EDX6-F1
#
_entry.id   AF-A0A1S4EDX6-F1
#
_cell.length_a   1.000
_cell.length_b   1.000
_cell.length_c   1.000
_cell.angle_alpha   90.00
_cell.angle_beta   90.00
_cell.angle_gamma   90.00
#
_symmetry.space_group_name_H-M   'P 1'
#
loop_
_entity.id
_entity.type
_entity.pdbx_description
1 polymer ?
#
loop_
_entity_poly.entity_id
_entity_poly.type
_entity_poly.pdbx_seq_one_letter_code
_entity_poly.pdbx_strand_id
1 'polypeptide(L)'
;MTMSTEDSDDIPTLVPIGAKRKLQNEVCTELGGEYKEGGGEDGSCLIVGIRLNSDACFKLIHRGPEANLPEAAQFRQLWGDKSELRRFKDGTVCEASVWGSNSDPWSVRRVVTREMIVYLLEKRWGLERKEGRGDFVYLANDVDTLIHKQRMLHTGDHLNERYWRKKLTYLSLIASHLTEHRTQLSILSVQYRTTGEPGLYCVSLLVTPEPSVGKKAKLNIIAVPEDKAIKLSRCYPQACNIRSEWLGKQIEGGATPHYNTLLARDMTVRQNYEYIKSSFERGGDNMRHAYLLLCVWLQQRQLSQGRGTLSRFTLSLYLCRLLARKKLNPSMSSYQMLRNVWVQLSSSEDWTSDGTDSEPVTMETYRQYFPVVFVDSTGLYNVTSDMSKDFYLLLKEEAKLAVSCLDDINLDSFRLLFMTPAPFLRQFDHYIW
;
A
#
# COMPACT_ATOMS: atom_id res chain seq x y z
N MET A 1 40.04 -45.14 37.17
CA MET A 1 40.98 -46.15 36.64
C MET A 1 40.41 -46.57 35.30
N THR A 2 41.18 -46.36 34.21
CA THR A 2 41.26 -47.16 32.96
C THR A 2 40.00 -47.92 32.48
N MET A 3 39.62 -47.99 31.21
CA MET A 3 40.15 -47.61 29.90
C MET A 3 39.11 -48.14 28.87
N SER A 4 39.01 -47.48 27.70
CA SER A 4 38.79 -48.02 26.33
C SER A 4 37.66 -49.04 26.06
N THR A 5 36.84 -48.94 25.01
CA THR A 5 37.13 -49.16 23.57
C THR A 5 35.80 -48.95 22.82
N GLU A 6 35.72 -48.08 21.80
CA GLU A 6 35.88 -48.36 20.36
C GLU A 6 34.72 -49.13 19.68
N ASP A 7 34.18 -48.43 18.66
CA ASP A 7 33.75 -48.88 17.34
C ASP A 7 32.30 -49.29 17.00
N SER A 8 31.88 -48.63 15.91
CA SER A 8 31.10 -49.10 14.74
C SER A 8 29.58 -48.85 14.68
N ASP A 9 29.27 -48.08 13.63
CA ASP A 9 28.18 -48.18 12.66
C ASP A 9 26.69 -48.07 13.03
N ASP A 10 26.09 -47.17 12.24
CA ASP A 10 24.77 -47.22 11.62
C ASP A 10 23.47 -47.09 12.44
N ILE A 11 22.87 -45.89 12.25
CA ILE A 11 21.42 -45.63 12.02
C ILE A 11 20.52 -45.96 13.27
N PRO A 12 19.22 -45.63 13.41
CA PRO A 12 18.30 -44.58 12.91
C PRO A 12 17.88 -43.66 14.10
N THR A 13 16.97 -42.68 14.06
CA THR A 13 15.50 -42.82 13.99
C THR A 13 14.87 -41.50 14.46
N LEU A 14 13.79 -41.06 13.80
CA LEU A 14 12.87 -40.00 14.25
C LEU A 14 11.86 -40.54 15.25
N VAL A 15 11.61 -39.92 16.43
CA VAL A 15 10.30 -39.49 17.02
C VAL A 15 10.53 -38.62 18.32
N PRO A 16 9.56 -37.95 19.00
CA PRO A 16 9.44 -36.48 18.93
C PRO A 16 9.23 -35.72 20.30
N ILE A 17 9.12 -34.38 20.22
CA ILE A 17 8.54 -33.39 21.17
C ILE A 17 9.24 -33.16 22.53
N GLY A 18 9.72 -31.92 22.77
CA GLY A 18 9.80 -31.37 24.14
C GLY A 18 10.82 -30.26 24.45
N ALA A 19 10.44 -29.00 24.19
CA ALA A 19 10.80 -27.78 24.95
C ALA A 19 12.26 -27.29 25.16
N LYS A 20 12.45 -26.05 24.65
CA LYS A 20 13.12 -24.86 25.24
C LYS A 20 14.65 -24.63 25.11
N ARG A 21 14.92 -23.62 24.25
CA ARG A 21 15.79 -22.42 24.40
C ARG A 21 17.31 -22.50 24.08
N LYS A 22 17.62 -21.66 23.06
CA LYS A 22 18.79 -20.77 22.83
C LYS A 22 20.13 -21.41 22.42
N LEU A 23 20.52 -21.21 21.16
CA LEU A 23 21.53 -20.23 20.66
C LEU A 23 21.65 -20.39 19.12
N GLN A 24 21.42 -19.30 18.38
CA GLN A 24 22.38 -18.64 17.48
C GLN A 24 22.77 -19.43 16.21
N ASN A 25 22.35 -18.88 15.06
CA ASN A 25 22.76 -19.23 13.69
C ASN A 25 22.48 -20.67 13.24
N GLU A 26 21.20 -20.99 13.04
CA GLU A 26 20.82 -22.11 12.18
C GLU A 26 20.02 -21.59 11.00
N VAL A 27 20.53 -21.84 9.80
CA VAL A 27 19.73 -21.92 8.58
C VAL A 27 18.81 -23.12 8.80
N CYS A 28 17.55 -22.89 9.20
CA CYS A 28 16.54 -23.94 9.20
C CYS A 28 16.19 -24.28 7.74
N THR A 29 16.98 -25.15 7.11
CA THR A 29 16.53 -25.95 5.97
C THR A 29 15.69 -27.10 6.50
N GLU A 30 14.39 -26.87 6.67
CA GLU A 30 13.44 -27.98 6.76
C GLU A 30 13.07 -28.41 5.32
N LEU A 31 13.60 -29.55 4.91
CA LEU A 31 13.20 -30.28 3.71
C LEU A 31 11.88 -31.00 3.96
N GLY A 32 10.93 -30.88 3.03
CA GLY A 32 9.95 -31.94 2.79
C GLY A 32 8.48 -31.55 2.88
N GLY A 33 7.88 -31.33 1.71
CA GLY A 33 6.51 -31.69 1.42
C GLY A 33 6.42 -32.05 -0.07
N GLU A 34 6.54 -33.33 -0.42
CA GLU A 34 6.26 -33.78 -1.79
C GLU A 34 4.79 -33.50 -2.10
N TYR A 35 4.53 -32.56 -3.00
CA TYR A 35 3.22 -32.38 -3.60
C TYR A 35 3.19 -33.21 -4.88
N LYS A 36 2.57 -34.39 -4.85
CA LYS A 36 2.27 -35.16 -6.06
C LYS A 36 0.95 -34.66 -6.62
N GLU A 37 1.01 -33.89 -7.71
CA GLU A 37 -0.16 -33.68 -8.56
C GLU A 37 -0.58 -35.03 -9.16
N GLY A 38 -1.85 -35.35 -9.00
CA GLY A 38 -2.45 -36.53 -9.62
C GLY A 38 -2.58 -36.33 -11.13
N GLY A 39 -1.87 -37.16 -11.89
CA GLY A 39 -2.27 -37.61 -13.23
C GLY A 39 -1.69 -36.84 -14.42
N GLY A 40 -0.52 -37.28 -14.90
CA GLY A 40 0.02 -36.97 -16.23
C GLY A 40 1.55 -37.06 -16.24
N GLU A 41 2.10 -38.05 -16.94
CA GLU A 41 3.55 -38.19 -17.17
C GLU A 41 4.08 -36.96 -17.93
N ASP A 42 4.85 -36.07 -17.28
CA ASP A 42 6.32 -35.93 -17.46
C ASP A 42 6.85 -34.72 -16.65
N GLY A 43 7.73 -34.97 -15.68
CA GLY A 43 8.53 -33.96 -14.96
C GLY A 43 8.17 -33.78 -13.48
N SER A 44 8.93 -34.40 -12.58
CA SER A 44 8.86 -34.12 -11.14
C SER A 44 9.32 -32.68 -10.85
N CYS A 45 8.39 -31.79 -10.46
CA CYS A 45 8.71 -30.42 -10.07
C CYS A 45 8.96 -30.36 -8.55
N LEU A 46 10.13 -29.85 -8.15
CA LEU A 46 10.46 -29.59 -6.74
C LEU A 46 10.13 -28.13 -6.39
N ILE A 47 9.21 -27.93 -5.44
CA ILE A 47 8.89 -26.60 -4.92
C ILE A 47 9.72 -26.34 -3.67
N VAL A 48 10.53 -25.27 -3.69
CA VAL A 48 11.35 -24.85 -2.56
C VAL A 48 10.81 -23.56 -1.98
N GLY A 49 10.33 -23.61 -0.74
CA GLY A 49 9.93 -22.42 0.03
C GLY A 49 11.13 -21.83 0.79
N ILE A 50 11.31 -20.52 0.71
CA ILE A 50 12.40 -19.83 1.42
C ILE A 50 11.78 -18.86 2.44
N ARG A 51 12.10 -19.06 3.72
CA ARG A 51 11.68 -18.17 4.81
C ARG A 51 12.75 -17.12 5.04
N LEU A 52 12.41 -15.86 4.79
CA LEU A 52 13.34 -14.75 4.93
C LEU A 52 13.39 -14.21 6.36
N ASN A 53 14.58 -13.81 6.80
CA ASN A 53 14.75 -12.99 7.99
C ASN A 53 14.48 -11.52 7.63
N SER A 54 13.43 -10.93 8.20
CA SER A 54 13.01 -9.55 7.95
C SER A 54 14.11 -8.51 8.21
N ASP A 55 15.01 -8.78 9.15
CA ASP A 55 16.05 -7.84 9.58
C ASP A 55 17.29 -7.88 8.68
N ALA A 56 17.39 -8.90 7.82
CA ALA A 56 18.55 -9.13 6.98
C ALA A 56 18.25 -9.16 5.47
N CYS A 57 17.05 -9.55 5.05
CA CYS A 57 16.73 -9.83 3.65
C CYS A 57 16.85 -8.64 2.67
N PHE A 58 16.83 -7.40 3.17
CA PHE A 58 16.99 -6.19 2.36
C PHE A 58 18.37 -5.52 2.51
N LYS A 59 19.31 -6.14 3.23
CA LYS A 59 20.67 -5.61 3.38
C LYS A 59 21.42 -5.83 2.07
N LEU A 60 22.14 -4.80 1.62
CA LEU A 60 22.97 -4.88 0.41
C LEU A 60 24.31 -5.60 0.66
N ILE A 61 24.69 -5.72 1.93
CA ILE A 61 25.95 -6.30 2.37
C ILE A 61 25.62 -7.33 3.44
N HIS A 62 25.96 -8.58 3.18
CA HIS A 62 25.81 -9.66 4.14
C HIS A 62 27.18 -10.05 4.68
N ARG A 63 27.37 -9.87 5.99
CA ARG A 63 28.59 -10.23 6.69
C ARG A 63 28.75 -11.75 6.71
N GLY A 64 29.89 -12.23 6.22
CA GLY A 64 30.35 -13.60 6.30
C GLY A 64 31.35 -13.81 7.45
N PRO A 65 32.07 -14.95 7.44
CA PRO A 65 33.04 -15.30 8.47
C PRO A 65 34.29 -14.40 8.43
N GLU A 66 35.03 -14.36 9.54
CA GLU A 66 36.31 -13.63 9.63
C GLU A 66 37.34 -14.21 8.65
N ALA A 67 38.17 -13.34 8.07
CA ALA A 67 39.07 -13.69 6.98
C ALA A 67 40.14 -14.75 7.33
N ASN A 68 40.44 -14.91 8.61
CA ASN A 68 41.39 -15.86 9.17
C ASN A 68 40.80 -17.26 9.42
N LEU A 69 39.48 -17.42 9.29
CA LEU A 69 38.80 -18.68 9.54
C LEU A 69 38.72 -19.55 8.27
N PRO A 70 38.80 -20.89 8.38
CA PRO A 70 38.69 -21.79 7.22
C PRO A 70 37.35 -21.65 6.48
N GLU A 71 36.28 -21.28 7.19
CA GLU A 71 34.97 -20.99 6.62
C GLU A 71 35.00 -19.82 5.62
N ALA A 72 35.98 -18.90 5.72
CA ALA A 72 36.14 -17.81 4.76
C ALA A 72 36.52 -18.31 3.36
N ALA A 73 37.24 -19.42 3.26
CA ALA A 73 37.52 -20.04 1.96
C ALA A 73 36.24 -20.60 1.33
N GLN A 74 35.40 -21.26 2.14
CA GLN A 74 34.10 -21.79 1.69
C GLN A 74 33.16 -20.66 1.27
N PHE A 75 33.14 -19.55 2.03
CA PHE A 75 32.35 -18.37 1.71
C PHE A 75 32.78 -17.71 0.39
N ARG A 76 34.10 -17.55 0.17
CA ARG A 76 34.65 -17.07 -1.11
C ARG A 76 34.30 -17.99 -2.27
N GLN A 77 34.37 -19.30 -2.06
CA GLN A 77 33.96 -20.26 -3.07
C GLN A 77 32.46 -20.14 -3.38
N LEU A 78 31.62 -19.90 -2.37
CA LEU A 78 30.16 -19.75 -2.49
C LEU A 78 29.77 -18.53 -3.31
N TRP A 79 30.34 -17.37 -2.99
CA TRP A 79 29.92 -16.11 -3.57
C TRP A 79 30.79 -15.62 -4.71
N GLY A 80 31.98 -16.19 -4.92
CA GLY A 80 32.84 -15.89 -6.05
C GLY A 80 33.13 -14.39 -6.17
N ASP A 81 32.76 -13.80 -7.31
CA ASP A 81 32.89 -12.38 -7.61
C ASP A 81 32.06 -11.45 -6.71
N LYS A 82 31.09 -12.00 -5.97
CA LYS A 82 30.29 -11.26 -4.98
C LYS A 82 30.93 -11.24 -3.59
N SER A 83 32.00 -12.00 -3.34
CA SER A 83 32.71 -11.98 -2.05
C SER A 83 33.78 -10.88 -2.03
N GLU A 84 33.69 -9.98 -1.05
CA GLU A 84 34.69 -8.95 -0.80
C GLU A 84 35.14 -8.96 0.66
N LEU A 85 36.44 -8.76 0.88
CA LEU A 85 36.99 -8.50 2.21
C LEU A 85 36.62 -7.09 2.68
N ARG A 86 35.92 -6.99 3.81
CA ARG A 86 35.54 -5.70 4.38
C ARG A 86 35.84 -5.62 5.86
N ARG A 87 36.32 -4.45 6.26
CA ARG A 87 36.47 -4.08 7.67
C ARG A 87 35.15 -3.53 8.20
N PHE A 88 34.62 -4.15 9.25
CA PHE A 88 33.38 -3.72 9.90
C PHE A 88 33.65 -2.73 11.04
N LYS A 89 32.60 -2.06 11.54
CA LYS A 89 32.71 -1.02 12.58
C LYS A 89 33.30 -1.52 13.90
N ASP A 90 33.23 -2.82 14.14
CA ASP A 90 33.84 -3.52 15.27
C ASP A 90 35.35 -3.80 15.09
N GLY A 91 35.94 -3.36 13.97
CA GLY A 91 37.36 -3.51 13.65
C GLY A 91 37.71 -4.83 12.99
N THR A 92 36.80 -5.80 12.98
CA THR A 92 37.01 -7.13 12.39
C THR A 92 37.07 -7.05 10.86
N VAL A 93 37.85 -7.95 10.26
CA VAL A 93 37.94 -8.11 8.80
C VAL A 93 37.27 -9.43 8.44
N CYS A 94 36.13 -9.33 7.77
CA CYS A 94 35.34 -10.49 7.37
C CYS A 94 35.18 -10.52 5.85
N GLU A 95 34.98 -11.72 5.31
CA GLU A 95 34.36 -11.85 3.99
C GLU A 95 32.93 -11.31 4.05
N ALA A 96 32.46 -10.70 2.98
CA ALA A 96 31.10 -10.20 2.88
C ALA A 96 30.57 -10.35 1.45
N SER A 97 29.31 -10.76 1.32
CA SER A 97 28.67 -10.76 0.00
C SER A 97 28.04 -9.40 -0.28
N VAL A 98 28.36 -8.83 -1.44
CA VAL A 98 28.01 -7.45 -1.80
C VAL A 98 27.09 -7.45 -3.02
N TRP A 99 25.90 -6.87 -2.85
CA TRP A 99 24.81 -6.89 -3.84
C TRP A 99 24.44 -5.51 -4.35
N GLY A 100 25.07 -4.47 -3.82
CA GLY A 100 24.91 -3.09 -4.29
C GLY A 100 25.55 -2.08 -3.33
N SER A 101 25.21 -0.81 -3.54
CA SER A 101 25.73 0.35 -2.83
C SER A 101 24.66 1.01 -1.95
N ASN A 102 25.08 1.65 -0.85
CA ASN A 102 24.16 2.42 0.00
C ASN A 102 23.48 3.59 -0.73
N SER A 103 24.00 4.01 -1.89
CA SER A 103 23.36 4.98 -2.78
C SER A 103 22.18 4.41 -3.59
N ASP A 104 22.01 3.07 -3.61
CA ASP A 104 21.03 2.44 -4.47
C ASP A 104 19.60 2.63 -3.96
N PRO A 105 18.65 2.93 -4.87
CA PRO A 105 17.23 3.07 -4.54
C PRO A 105 16.63 1.84 -3.86
N TRP A 106 15.54 2.03 -3.12
CA TRP A 106 14.84 0.94 -2.44
C TRP A 106 14.30 -0.14 -3.39
N SER A 107 14.03 0.20 -4.64
CA SER A 107 13.65 -0.77 -5.68
C SER A 107 14.75 -1.82 -5.93
N VAL A 108 16.02 -1.41 -5.93
CA VAL A 108 17.17 -2.31 -6.06
C VAL A 108 17.36 -3.15 -4.80
N ARG A 109 17.18 -2.55 -3.62
CA ARG A 109 17.31 -3.26 -2.33
C ARG A 109 16.27 -4.36 -2.14
N ARG A 110 15.05 -4.16 -2.66
CA ARG A 110 13.95 -5.14 -2.57
C ARG A 110 14.21 -6.43 -3.38
N VAL A 111 15.06 -6.37 -4.40
CA VAL A 111 15.37 -7.53 -5.25
C VAL A 111 16.66 -8.26 -4.85
N VAL A 112 17.42 -7.78 -3.85
CA VAL A 112 18.70 -8.40 -3.42
C VAL A 112 18.55 -9.88 -3.08
N THR A 113 17.53 -10.25 -2.32
CA THR A 113 17.28 -11.66 -1.98
C THR A 113 17.06 -12.52 -3.23
N ARG A 114 16.34 -11.99 -4.22
CA ARG A 114 16.14 -12.66 -5.51
C ARG A 114 17.48 -12.84 -6.23
N GLU A 115 18.29 -11.79 -6.32
CA GLU A 115 19.59 -11.86 -6.98
C GLU A 115 20.52 -12.87 -6.31
N MET A 116 20.51 -12.94 -4.98
CA MET A 116 21.26 -13.95 -4.21
C MET A 116 20.85 -15.38 -4.60
N ILE A 117 19.55 -15.64 -4.66
CA ILE A 117 19.02 -16.97 -4.96
C ILE A 117 19.31 -17.35 -6.41
N VAL A 118 19.04 -16.44 -7.35
CA VAL A 118 19.32 -16.64 -8.78
C VAL A 118 20.81 -16.87 -9.00
N TYR A 119 21.67 -16.10 -8.35
CA TYR A 119 23.12 -16.28 -8.41
C TYR A 119 23.54 -17.69 -7.96
N LEU A 120 22.99 -18.19 -6.86
CA LEU A 120 23.28 -19.55 -6.41
C LEU A 120 22.79 -20.61 -7.41
N LEU A 121 21.56 -20.47 -7.93
CA LEU A 121 20.99 -21.40 -8.91
C LEU A 121 21.80 -21.44 -10.20
N GLU A 122 22.18 -20.28 -10.74
CA GLU A 122 22.92 -20.18 -12.01
C GLU A 122 24.41 -20.49 -11.85
N LYS A 123 25.10 -19.88 -10.88
CA LYS A 123 26.57 -19.95 -10.77
C LYS A 123 27.06 -21.15 -9.97
N ARG A 124 26.29 -21.62 -8.99
CA ARG A 124 26.71 -22.72 -8.11
C ARG A 124 26.10 -24.05 -8.51
N TRP A 125 24.83 -24.04 -8.89
CA TRP A 125 24.11 -25.24 -9.30
C TRP A 125 24.02 -25.44 -10.81
N GLY A 126 24.50 -24.47 -11.61
CA GLY A 126 24.59 -24.60 -13.06
C GLY A 126 23.24 -24.68 -13.75
N LEU A 127 22.17 -24.20 -13.09
CA LEU A 127 20.81 -24.25 -13.61
C LEU A 127 20.58 -23.07 -14.55
N GLU A 128 19.99 -23.31 -15.73
CA GLU A 128 19.75 -22.27 -16.71
C GLU A 128 18.32 -21.71 -16.62
N ARG A 129 18.23 -20.38 -16.53
CA ARG A 129 16.97 -19.66 -16.63
C ARG A 129 16.62 -19.41 -18.10
N LYS A 130 15.59 -20.10 -18.61
CA LYS A 130 15.03 -19.89 -19.97
C LYS A 130 13.56 -19.50 -19.90
N GLU A 131 13.10 -18.63 -20.81
CA GLU A 131 11.68 -18.34 -20.98
C GLU A 131 10.96 -19.60 -21.50
N GLY A 132 10.03 -20.14 -20.70
CA GLY A 132 9.28 -21.37 -21.01
C GLY A 132 9.72 -22.58 -20.19
N ARG A 133 10.79 -23.28 -20.62
CA ARG A 133 11.31 -24.53 -20.02
C ARG A 133 12.74 -24.33 -19.50
N GLY A 134 12.93 -23.43 -18.55
CA GLY A 134 14.18 -23.33 -17.77
C GLY A 134 14.24 -24.39 -16.67
N ASP A 135 15.43 -24.64 -16.14
CA ASP A 135 15.62 -25.63 -15.06
C ASP A 135 14.97 -25.20 -13.74
N PHE A 136 14.71 -23.89 -13.60
CA PHE A 136 13.98 -23.33 -12.46
C PHE A 136 13.15 -22.10 -12.85
N VAL A 137 12.07 -21.88 -12.09
CA VAL A 137 11.23 -20.68 -12.15
C VAL A 137 11.25 -20.01 -10.77
N TYR A 138 11.65 -18.74 -10.71
CA TYR A 138 11.67 -17.97 -9.47
C TYR A 138 10.41 -17.13 -9.35
N LEU A 139 9.40 -17.63 -8.62
CA LEU A 139 8.06 -17.02 -8.56
C LEU A 139 7.93 -15.80 -7.62
N ALA A 140 8.95 -15.51 -6.80
CA ALA A 140 8.94 -14.34 -5.93
C ALA A 140 9.39 -13.08 -6.70
N ASN A 141 8.80 -11.91 -6.43
CA ASN A 141 9.05 -10.65 -7.16
C ASN A 141 8.72 -10.65 -8.67
N ASP A 142 8.14 -11.72 -9.23
CA ASP A 142 7.73 -11.77 -10.64
C ASP A 142 6.68 -10.72 -10.99
N VAL A 143 5.88 -10.26 -10.01
CA VAL A 143 4.96 -9.13 -10.19
C VAL A 143 5.72 -7.86 -10.60
N ASP A 144 6.88 -7.55 -9.99
CA ASP A 144 7.64 -6.33 -10.30
C ASP A 144 8.41 -6.44 -11.63
N THR A 145 8.86 -7.65 -12.02
CA THR A 145 9.65 -7.87 -13.25
C THR A 145 8.79 -8.00 -14.50
N LEU A 146 7.58 -8.57 -14.41
CA LEU A 146 6.61 -8.60 -15.51
C LEU A 146 6.02 -7.22 -15.80
N ILE A 147 5.85 -6.36 -14.78
CA ILE A 147 5.32 -5.00 -14.95
C ILE A 147 6.35 -4.05 -15.60
N HIS A 148 7.65 -4.26 -15.36
CA HIS A 148 8.68 -3.32 -15.81
C HIS A 148 8.98 -3.33 -17.33
N LYS A 149 8.68 -4.43 -18.04
CA LYS A 149 9.10 -4.61 -19.46
C LYS A 149 8.16 -4.02 -20.50
N GLN A 150 6.95 -3.59 -20.15
CA GLN A 150 6.03 -2.97 -21.12
C GLN A 150 5.55 -1.62 -20.58
N ARG A 151 5.91 -0.55 -21.28
CA ARG A 151 5.29 0.76 -21.09
C ARG A 151 3.84 0.69 -21.59
N MET A 152 2.96 0.15 -20.76
CA MET A 152 1.54 -0.09 -21.04
C MET A 152 0.80 1.21 -21.36
N LEU A 153 1.27 2.34 -20.80
CA LEU A 153 0.68 3.66 -20.94
C LEU A 153 1.50 4.55 -21.89
N HIS A 154 0.81 5.11 -22.88
CA HIS A 154 1.31 6.14 -23.76
C HIS A 154 0.96 7.52 -23.20
N THR A 155 1.78 8.53 -23.51
CA THR A 155 1.58 9.91 -23.01
C THR A 155 0.22 10.51 -23.38
N GLY A 156 -0.40 10.04 -24.47
CA GLY A 156 -1.73 10.41 -24.95
C GLY A 156 -2.91 9.67 -24.31
N ASP A 157 -2.68 8.76 -23.37
CA ASP A 157 -3.76 7.92 -22.80
C ASP A 157 -4.68 8.67 -21.82
N HIS A 158 -4.32 9.91 -21.44
CA HIS A 158 -5.21 10.80 -20.72
C HIS A 158 -6.48 11.13 -21.51
N LEU A 159 -6.45 11.04 -22.85
CA LEU A 159 -7.57 11.39 -23.71
C LEU A 159 -8.62 10.29 -23.80
N ASN A 160 -9.89 10.69 -23.89
CA ASN A 160 -11.01 9.86 -24.35
C ASN A 160 -11.09 8.50 -23.62
N GLU A 161 -10.87 8.52 -22.31
CA GLU A 161 -10.93 7.34 -21.42
C GLU A 161 -9.96 6.20 -21.72
N ARG A 162 -8.93 6.43 -22.54
CA ARG A 162 -7.96 5.38 -22.92
C ARG A 162 -7.27 4.78 -21.70
N TYR A 163 -6.82 5.63 -20.78
CA TYR A 163 -6.23 5.23 -19.51
C TYR A 163 -7.15 4.29 -18.72
N TRP A 164 -8.42 4.65 -18.58
CA TRP A 164 -9.39 3.88 -17.79
C TRP A 164 -9.71 2.53 -18.39
N ARG A 165 -9.84 2.46 -19.73
CA ARG A 165 -10.00 1.18 -20.44
C ARG A 165 -8.80 0.27 -20.20
N LYS A 166 -7.58 0.79 -20.35
CA LYS A 166 -6.36 0.02 -20.08
C LYS A 166 -6.27 -0.43 -18.63
N LYS A 167 -6.60 0.45 -17.67
CA LYS A 167 -6.67 0.11 -16.25
C LYS A 167 -7.66 -1.02 -15.98
N LEU A 168 -8.85 -0.95 -16.57
CA LEU A 168 -9.88 -1.99 -16.40
C LEU A 168 -9.43 -3.32 -17.01
N THR A 169 -8.88 -3.31 -18.22
CA THR A 169 -8.31 -4.51 -18.86
C THR A 169 -7.19 -5.13 -18.03
N TYR A 170 -6.33 -4.29 -17.45
CA TYR A 170 -5.26 -4.75 -16.56
C TYR A 170 -5.83 -5.40 -15.30
N LEU A 171 -6.82 -4.77 -14.65
CA LEU A 171 -7.50 -5.36 -13.50
C LEU A 171 -8.29 -6.62 -13.87
N SER A 172 -8.86 -6.73 -15.06
CA SER A 172 -9.54 -7.96 -15.49
C SER A 172 -8.58 -9.12 -15.72
N LEU A 173 -7.39 -8.86 -16.24
CA LEU A 173 -6.35 -9.89 -16.35
C LEU A 173 -5.94 -10.40 -14.97
N ILE A 174 -5.69 -9.50 -14.02
CA ILE A 174 -5.38 -9.86 -12.62
C ILE A 174 -6.53 -10.66 -12.00
N ALA A 175 -7.77 -10.19 -12.15
CA ALA A 175 -8.94 -10.87 -11.60
C ALA A 175 -9.11 -12.27 -12.17
N SER A 176 -8.91 -12.46 -13.48
CA SER A 176 -8.95 -13.76 -14.15
C SER A 176 -7.91 -14.70 -13.55
N HIS A 177 -6.66 -14.25 -13.46
CA HIS A 177 -5.56 -15.06 -12.94
C HIS A 177 -5.75 -15.42 -11.46
N LEU A 178 -6.19 -14.48 -10.62
CA LEU A 178 -6.49 -14.77 -9.21
C LEU A 178 -7.67 -15.74 -9.05
N THR A 179 -8.63 -15.72 -9.98
CA THR A 179 -9.78 -16.62 -9.96
C THR A 179 -9.38 -18.04 -10.39
N GLU A 180 -8.53 -18.15 -11.41
CA GLU A 180 -7.98 -19.41 -11.91
C GLU A 180 -7.16 -20.13 -10.83
N HIS A 181 -6.30 -19.39 -10.11
CA HIS A 181 -5.44 -19.93 -9.06
C HIS A 181 -6.04 -19.83 -7.65
N ARG A 182 -7.36 -19.65 -7.51
CA ARG A 182 -8.01 -19.36 -6.22
C ARG A 182 -7.75 -20.43 -5.15
N THR A 183 -7.70 -21.71 -5.53
CA THR A 183 -7.50 -22.85 -4.63
C THR A 183 -6.07 -22.88 -4.09
N GLN A 184 -5.09 -22.71 -4.98
CA GLN A 184 -3.66 -22.64 -4.64
C GLN A 184 -3.35 -21.44 -3.73
N LEU A 185 -3.99 -20.30 -3.98
CA LEU A 185 -3.78 -19.06 -3.23
C LEU A 185 -4.68 -18.93 -2.00
N SER A 186 -5.52 -19.92 -1.69
CA SER A 186 -6.49 -19.89 -0.58
C SER A 186 -7.38 -18.63 -0.62
N ILE A 187 -7.94 -18.32 -1.79
CA ILE A 187 -8.82 -17.17 -2.04
C ILE A 187 -10.28 -17.65 -2.09
N LEU A 188 -11.11 -17.10 -1.21
CA LEU A 188 -12.55 -17.35 -1.18
C LEU A 188 -13.27 -16.68 -2.35
N SER A 189 -12.98 -15.40 -2.61
CA SER A 189 -13.63 -14.64 -3.67
C SER A 189 -12.81 -13.46 -4.15
N VAL A 190 -12.87 -13.17 -5.44
CA VAL A 190 -12.36 -11.95 -6.06
C VAL A 190 -13.56 -11.15 -6.56
N GLN A 191 -13.71 -9.91 -6.09
CA GLN A 191 -14.86 -9.05 -6.46
C GLN A 191 -14.36 -7.69 -6.93
N TYR A 192 -14.96 -7.17 -8.00
CA TYR A 192 -14.80 -5.77 -8.35
C TYR A 192 -15.51 -4.90 -7.32
N ARG A 193 -14.81 -3.88 -6.86
CA ARG A 193 -15.36 -2.86 -5.98
C ARG A 193 -15.17 -1.51 -6.62
N THR A 194 -16.19 -0.67 -6.50
CA THR A 194 -16.06 0.75 -6.79
C THR A 194 -15.98 1.54 -5.49
N THR A 195 -15.07 2.52 -5.43
CA THR A 195 -14.99 3.46 -4.31
C THR A 195 -15.78 4.73 -4.64
N GLY A 196 -16.80 5.04 -3.84
CA GLY A 196 -17.53 6.32 -3.90
C GLY A 196 -18.61 6.41 -4.97
N GLU A 197 -18.38 5.91 -6.18
CA GLU A 197 -19.33 5.98 -7.29
C GLU A 197 -19.68 4.59 -7.87
N PRO A 198 -20.91 4.37 -8.35
CA PRO A 198 -21.16 3.37 -9.37
C PRO A 198 -20.62 3.90 -10.71
N GLY A 199 -19.35 3.62 -11.01
CA GLY A 199 -18.69 4.10 -12.23
C GLY A 199 -17.38 3.38 -12.55
N LEU A 200 -17.07 3.24 -13.85
CA LEU A 200 -15.93 2.48 -14.39
C LEU A 200 -14.54 3.03 -14.02
N TYR A 201 -14.46 4.24 -13.45
CA TYR A 201 -13.19 4.95 -13.21
C TYR A 201 -12.60 4.72 -11.80
N CYS A 202 -13.39 4.18 -10.87
CA CYS A 202 -13.01 4.04 -9.47
C CYS A 202 -12.94 2.57 -9.04
N VAL A 203 -12.47 1.71 -9.94
CA VAL A 203 -12.49 0.25 -9.78
C VAL A 203 -11.24 -0.26 -9.07
N SER A 204 -11.43 -1.13 -8.10
CA SER A 204 -10.41 -1.93 -7.41
C SER A 204 -10.87 -3.39 -7.28
N LEU A 205 -9.94 -4.30 -6.97
CA LEU A 205 -10.27 -5.71 -6.71
C LEU A 205 -10.23 -5.98 -5.21
N LEU A 206 -11.36 -6.40 -4.66
CA LEU A 206 -11.46 -6.91 -3.30
C LEU A 206 -11.24 -8.43 -3.34
N VAL A 207 -10.10 -8.87 -2.82
CA VAL A 207 -9.74 -10.27 -2.65
C VAL A 207 -10.02 -10.67 -1.21
N THR A 208 -10.93 -11.61 -1.03
CA THR A 208 -11.28 -12.17 0.28
C THR A 208 -10.58 -13.52 0.40
N PRO A 209 -9.67 -13.71 1.38
CA PRO A 209 -9.03 -14.99 1.61
C PRO A 209 -10.01 -16.00 2.22
N GLU A 210 -9.66 -17.28 2.13
CA GLU A 210 -10.40 -18.32 2.82
C GLU A 210 -10.34 -18.17 4.35
N PRO A 211 -11.36 -18.63 5.09
CA PRO A 211 -11.40 -18.56 6.54
C PRO A 211 -10.20 -19.23 7.24
N SER A 212 -9.56 -20.20 6.56
CA SER A 212 -8.36 -20.93 6.96
C SER A 212 -7.13 -20.03 7.13
N VAL A 213 -7.02 -18.97 6.31
CA VAL A 213 -5.88 -18.03 6.31
C VAL A 213 -6.08 -16.87 7.30
N GLY A 214 -7.27 -16.75 7.88
CA GLY A 214 -7.59 -15.81 8.95
C GLY A 214 -8.81 -14.92 8.64
N LYS A 215 -9.75 -14.86 9.59
CA LYS A 215 -11.09 -14.25 9.41
C LYS A 215 -11.15 -12.72 9.22
N LYS A 216 -10.01 -12.00 9.26
CA LYS A 216 -10.03 -10.52 9.47
C LYS A 216 -9.38 -9.67 8.39
N ALA A 217 -8.62 -10.24 7.46
CA ALA A 217 -7.93 -9.44 6.44
C ALA A 217 -8.64 -9.57 5.09
N LYS A 218 -9.04 -8.44 4.50
CA LYS A 218 -9.43 -8.37 3.09
C LYS A 218 -8.36 -7.59 2.36
N LEU A 219 -7.92 -8.09 1.21
CA LEU A 219 -6.94 -7.41 0.38
C LEU A 219 -7.68 -6.56 -0.66
N ASN A 220 -7.30 -5.29 -0.80
CA ASN A 220 -7.83 -4.42 -1.84
C ASN A 220 -6.70 -4.04 -2.81
N ILE A 221 -6.77 -4.55 -4.03
CA ILE A 221 -5.80 -4.31 -5.09
C ILE A 221 -6.26 -3.11 -5.91
N ILE A 222 -5.44 -2.07 -5.96
CA ILE A 222 -5.69 -0.85 -6.73
C ILE A 222 -4.60 -0.73 -7.78
N ALA A 223 -5.00 -0.66 -9.06
CA ALA A 223 -4.06 -0.37 -10.15
C ALA A 223 -3.81 1.14 -10.24
N VAL A 224 -2.53 1.51 -10.27
CA VAL A 224 -2.01 2.87 -10.25
C VAL A 224 -0.95 2.99 -11.35
N PRO A 225 -0.88 4.11 -12.08
CA PRO A 225 0.12 4.28 -13.12
C PRO A 225 1.53 4.44 -12.52
N GLU A 226 2.53 4.20 -13.36
CA GLU A 226 3.91 4.57 -13.05
C GLU A 226 4.05 6.09 -12.92
N ASP A 227 4.99 6.55 -12.10
CA ASP A 227 5.28 7.97 -11.97
C ASP A 227 5.62 8.56 -13.34
N LYS A 228 5.07 9.76 -13.62
CA LYS A 228 5.25 10.48 -14.88
C LYS A 228 4.69 9.77 -16.13
N ALA A 229 3.86 8.72 -15.99
CA ALA A 229 3.19 8.09 -17.13
C ALA A 229 2.32 9.07 -17.94
N ILE A 230 1.60 9.95 -17.23
CA ILE A 230 0.84 11.07 -17.80
C ILE A 230 1.37 12.37 -17.18
N LYS A 231 1.51 13.41 -18.01
CA LYS A 231 1.93 14.74 -17.55
C LYS A 231 0.87 15.32 -16.61
N LEU A 232 1.29 15.76 -15.43
CA LEU A 232 0.42 16.35 -14.41
C LEU A 232 -0.36 17.57 -14.91
N SER A 233 0.18 18.33 -15.87
CA SER A 233 -0.53 19.45 -16.50
C SER A 233 -1.78 19.05 -17.29
N ARG A 234 -1.95 17.77 -17.62
CA ARG A 234 -3.19 17.25 -18.21
C ARG A 234 -4.29 17.06 -17.18
N CYS A 235 -3.97 17.07 -15.89
CA CYS A 235 -4.93 16.88 -14.81
C CYS A 235 -5.54 18.21 -14.31
N TYR A 236 -5.16 19.35 -14.89
CA TYR A 236 -5.70 20.66 -14.49
C TYR A 236 -7.20 20.77 -14.76
N PRO A 237 -7.98 21.47 -13.92
CA PRO A 237 -9.43 21.59 -14.09
C PRO A 237 -9.85 22.19 -15.44
N GLN A 238 -9.09 23.15 -15.97
CA GLN A 238 -9.41 23.82 -17.25
C GLN A 238 -9.08 22.97 -18.48
N ALA A 239 -8.40 21.83 -18.32
CA ALA A 239 -8.03 21.00 -19.47
C ALA A 239 -9.25 20.27 -20.06
N CYS A 240 -9.25 20.07 -21.37
CA CYS A 240 -10.22 19.21 -22.07
C CYS A 240 -9.57 17.89 -22.42
N ASN A 241 -9.93 16.82 -21.72
CA ASN A 241 -9.39 15.48 -21.97
C ASN A 241 -10.39 14.54 -22.67
N ILE A 242 -11.66 14.93 -22.75
CA ILE A 242 -12.65 14.25 -23.57
C ILE A 242 -12.92 15.14 -24.78
N ARG A 243 -12.88 14.59 -26.00
CA ARG A 243 -13.21 15.34 -27.21
C ARG A 243 -14.70 15.23 -27.53
N SER A 244 -15.33 16.31 -27.95
CA SER A 244 -16.74 16.33 -28.36
C SER A 244 -17.05 15.29 -29.43
N GLU A 245 -16.14 15.10 -30.40
CA GLU A 245 -16.21 14.09 -31.46
C GLU A 245 -16.32 12.67 -30.91
N TRP A 246 -15.59 12.38 -29.83
CA TRP A 246 -15.57 11.07 -29.20
C TRP A 246 -16.80 10.85 -28.31
N LEU A 247 -17.28 11.91 -27.65
CA LEU A 247 -18.47 11.85 -26.79
C LEU A 247 -19.78 11.83 -27.60
N GLY A 248 -19.74 12.27 -28.87
CA GLY A 248 -20.94 12.47 -29.69
C GLY A 248 -21.83 13.62 -29.19
N LYS A 249 -21.32 14.46 -28.29
CA LYS A 249 -22.02 15.61 -27.69
C LYS A 249 -21.06 16.79 -27.55
N GLN A 250 -21.59 18.01 -27.68
CA GLN A 250 -20.82 19.21 -27.39
C GLN A 250 -20.53 19.29 -25.89
N ILE A 251 -19.29 19.61 -25.54
CA ILE A 251 -18.85 19.77 -24.15
C ILE A 251 -19.07 21.23 -23.78
N GLU A 252 -20.05 21.47 -22.91
CA GLU A 252 -20.31 22.79 -22.34
C GLU A 252 -19.07 23.27 -21.55
N GLY A 253 -18.65 24.51 -21.77
CA GLY A 253 -17.51 25.11 -21.09
C GLY A 253 -16.11 24.67 -21.57
N GLY A 254 -16.02 23.69 -22.49
CA GLY A 254 -14.75 23.30 -23.11
C GLY A 254 -13.69 22.70 -22.18
N ALA A 255 -14.06 22.35 -20.93
CA ALA A 255 -13.19 21.75 -19.93
C ALA A 255 -13.86 20.50 -19.32
N THR A 256 -13.04 19.55 -18.83
CA THR A 256 -13.54 18.29 -18.24
C THR A 256 -13.10 18.08 -16.80
N PRO A 257 -13.45 18.99 -15.86
CA PRO A 257 -12.86 19.05 -14.52
C PRO A 257 -13.08 17.78 -13.68
N HIS A 258 -14.27 17.18 -13.73
CA HIS A 258 -14.56 15.92 -13.00
C HIS A 258 -13.70 14.76 -13.50
N TYR A 259 -13.59 14.60 -14.83
CA TYR A 259 -12.72 13.59 -15.42
C TYR A 259 -11.24 13.84 -15.08
N ASN A 260 -10.81 15.09 -15.13
CA ASN A 260 -9.43 15.48 -14.84
C ASN A 260 -9.07 15.21 -13.37
N THR A 261 -10.03 15.36 -12.47
CA THR A 261 -9.84 15.08 -11.04
C THR A 261 -9.69 13.58 -10.78
N LEU A 262 -10.43 12.73 -11.50
CA LEU A 262 -10.25 11.28 -11.45
C LEU A 262 -8.85 10.87 -11.94
N LEU A 263 -8.35 11.52 -13.00
CA LEU A 263 -6.97 11.32 -13.44
C LEU A 263 -5.99 11.78 -12.37
N ALA A 264 -6.17 13.00 -11.83
CA ALA A 264 -5.30 13.56 -10.78
C ALA A 264 -5.19 12.60 -9.59
N ARG A 265 -6.31 12.02 -9.15
CA ARG A 265 -6.34 11.05 -8.05
C ARG A 265 -5.36 9.91 -8.27
N ASP A 266 -5.42 9.25 -9.42
CA ASP A 266 -4.59 8.08 -9.71
C ASP A 266 -3.13 8.49 -9.96
N MET A 267 -2.87 9.68 -10.52
CA MET A 267 -1.51 10.18 -10.75
C MET A 267 -0.78 10.60 -9.48
N THR A 268 -1.51 11.06 -8.44
CA THR A 268 -0.91 11.60 -7.21
C THR A 268 -1.05 10.67 -6.00
N VAL A 269 -1.71 9.51 -6.16
CA VAL A 269 -2.00 8.58 -5.06
C VAL A 269 -0.74 8.13 -4.32
N ARG A 270 0.36 7.84 -5.02
CA ARG A 270 1.63 7.38 -4.42
C ARG A 270 2.23 8.47 -3.54
N GLN A 271 2.36 9.68 -4.08
CA GLN A 271 2.88 10.85 -3.37
C GLN A 271 2.02 11.17 -2.14
N ASN A 272 0.69 11.08 -2.28
CA ASN A 272 -0.24 11.30 -1.17
C ASN A 272 -0.10 10.24 -0.07
N TYR A 273 0.08 8.95 -0.41
CA TYR A 273 0.31 7.91 0.59
C TYR A 273 1.63 8.11 1.34
N GLU A 274 2.70 8.47 0.64
CA GLU A 274 4.00 8.79 1.26
C GLU A 274 3.91 10.03 2.17
N TYR A 275 3.17 11.05 1.73
CA TYR A 275 2.90 12.24 2.52
C TYR A 275 2.09 11.94 3.79
N ILE A 276 1.03 11.11 3.68
CA ILE A 276 0.25 10.65 4.83
C ILE A 276 1.15 9.87 5.78
N LYS A 277 1.92 8.90 5.27
CA LYS A 277 2.81 8.07 6.08
C LYS A 277 3.80 8.93 6.87
N SER A 278 4.55 9.80 6.20
CA SER A 278 5.53 10.69 6.85
C SER A 278 4.89 11.67 7.83
N SER A 279 3.68 12.17 7.53
CA SER A 279 2.96 13.08 8.44
C SER A 279 2.45 12.38 9.70
N PHE A 280 1.92 11.17 9.58
CA PHE A 280 1.51 10.36 10.74
C PHE A 280 2.70 9.86 11.57
N GLU A 281 3.86 9.63 10.95
CA GLU A 281 5.12 9.40 11.67
C GLU A 281 5.51 10.61 12.52
N ARG A 282 5.42 11.83 11.96
CA ARG A 282 5.68 13.09 12.71
C ARG A 282 4.67 13.38 13.80
N GLY A 283 3.38 13.09 13.56
CA GLY A 283 2.32 13.35 14.53
C GLY A 283 2.28 12.39 15.72
N GLY A 284 3.01 11.27 15.64
CA GLY A 284 3.11 10.28 16.72
C GLY A 284 1.82 9.51 16.99
N ASP A 285 1.81 8.78 18.11
CA ASP A 285 0.71 7.87 18.45
C ASP A 285 -0.58 8.60 18.81
N ASN A 286 -0.48 9.81 19.37
CA ASN A 286 -1.66 10.64 19.69
C ASN A 286 -2.45 10.99 18.43
N MET A 287 -1.78 11.27 17.31
CA MET A 287 -2.44 11.51 16.02
C MET A 287 -3.12 10.26 15.48
N ARG A 288 -2.50 9.08 15.65
CA ARG A 288 -3.09 7.78 15.28
C ARG A 288 -4.36 7.49 16.10
N HIS A 289 -4.30 7.68 17.42
CA HIS A 289 -5.45 7.50 18.30
C HIS A 289 -6.58 8.48 17.99
N ALA A 290 -6.26 9.77 17.76
CA ALA A 290 -7.24 10.77 17.35
C ALA A 290 -7.91 10.40 16.01
N TYR A 291 -7.12 9.97 15.03
CA TYR A 291 -7.63 9.50 13.73
C TYR A 291 -8.56 8.29 13.88
N LEU A 292 -8.23 7.33 14.74
CA LEU A 292 -9.12 6.17 15.00
C LEU A 292 -10.44 6.60 15.62
N LEU A 293 -10.43 7.51 16.60
CA LEU A 293 -11.66 8.05 17.19
C LEU A 293 -12.51 8.80 16.14
N LEU A 294 -11.88 9.61 15.28
CA LEU A 294 -12.56 10.26 14.17
C LEU A 294 -13.15 9.25 13.19
N CYS A 295 -12.45 8.15 12.89
CA CYS A 295 -12.98 7.08 12.04
C CYS A 295 -14.20 6.40 12.67
N VAL A 296 -14.19 6.19 13.99
CA VAL A 296 -15.35 5.67 14.73
C VAL A 296 -16.51 6.65 14.63
N TRP A 297 -16.28 7.94 14.89
CA TRP A 297 -17.29 8.99 14.75
C TRP A 297 -17.92 9.03 13.34
N LEU A 298 -17.09 9.02 12.28
CA LEU A 298 -17.58 8.96 10.89
C LEU A 298 -18.42 7.71 10.62
N GLN A 299 -18.08 6.58 11.23
CA GLN A 299 -18.84 5.35 11.08
C GLN A 299 -20.16 5.40 11.86
N GLN A 300 -20.15 5.90 13.09
CA GLN A 300 -21.36 6.01 13.93
C GLN A 300 -22.38 6.98 13.35
N ARG A 301 -21.93 8.03 12.64
CA ARG A 301 -22.76 9.02 11.95
C ARG A 301 -23.01 8.69 10.47
N GLN A 302 -22.49 7.57 9.97
CA GLN A 302 -22.56 7.16 8.56
C GLN A 302 -22.04 8.20 7.55
N LEU A 303 -21.23 9.17 8.00
CA LEU A 303 -20.64 10.25 7.19
C LEU A 303 -19.57 9.78 6.19
N SER A 304 -19.30 8.47 6.14
CA SER A 304 -18.35 7.83 5.23
C SER A 304 -19.04 6.85 4.27
N GLN A 305 -20.39 6.83 4.24
CA GLN A 305 -21.18 5.92 3.41
C GLN A 305 -21.86 6.66 2.26
N GLY A 306 -21.63 6.21 1.03
CA GLY A 306 -22.24 6.80 -0.17
C GLY A 306 -21.29 7.73 -0.94
N ARG A 307 -21.83 8.32 -2.01
CA ARG A 307 -21.09 9.21 -2.93
C ARG A 307 -20.85 10.58 -2.32
N GLY A 308 -19.68 11.16 -2.57
CA GLY A 308 -19.37 12.53 -2.11
C GLY A 308 -19.17 12.68 -0.61
N THR A 309 -19.05 11.57 0.12
CA THR A 309 -18.92 11.57 1.58
C THR A 309 -17.49 11.74 2.06
N LEU A 310 -17.31 11.94 3.37
CA LEU A 310 -16.00 12.11 3.96
C LEU A 310 -15.29 10.75 4.07
N SER A 311 -14.42 10.47 3.10
CA SER A 311 -13.62 9.25 3.11
C SER A 311 -12.55 9.28 4.20
N ARG A 312 -12.15 8.09 4.67
CA ARG A 312 -11.00 7.94 5.59
C ARG A 312 -9.72 8.55 5.02
N PHE A 313 -9.53 8.44 3.71
CA PHE A 313 -8.39 9.03 3.00
C PHE A 313 -8.41 10.56 3.05
N THR A 314 -9.57 11.17 2.76
CA THR A 314 -9.80 12.62 2.86
C THR A 314 -9.52 13.11 4.28
N LEU A 315 -10.03 12.38 5.29
CA LEU A 315 -9.78 12.67 6.70
C LEU A 315 -8.28 12.61 7.03
N SER A 316 -7.56 11.58 6.57
CA SER A 316 -6.10 11.48 6.78
C SER A 316 -5.35 12.68 6.20
N LEU A 317 -5.68 13.09 4.96
CA LEU A 317 -5.07 14.26 4.34
C LEU A 317 -5.41 15.55 5.10
N TYR A 318 -6.63 15.67 5.61
CA TYR A 318 -7.04 16.82 6.42
C TYR A 318 -6.23 16.94 7.71
N LEU A 319 -6.03 15.83 8.44
CA LEU A 319 -5.14 15.83 9.61
C LEU A 319 -3.70 16.23 9.25
N CYS A 320 -3.18 15.73 8.12
CA CYS A 320 -1.85 16.11 7.64
C CYS A 320 -1.76 17.61 7.35
N ARG A 321 -2.79 18.20 6.73
CA ARG A 321 -2.87 19.65 6.49
C ARG A 321 -2.87 20.44 7.79
N LEU A 322 -3.68 20.04 8.77
CA LEU A 322 -3.75 20.74 10.05
C LEU A 322 -2.41 20.66 10.82
N LEU A 323 -1.71 19.53 10.72
CA LEU A 323 -0.35 19.38 11.25
C LEU A 323 0.63 20.32 10.54
N ALA A 324 0.60 20.37 9.20
CA ALA A 324 1.46 21.25 8.41
C ALA A 324 1.24 22.74 8.71
N ARG A 325 -0.03 23.14 8.95
CA ARG A 325 -0.41 24.51 9.35
C ARG A 325 -0.21 24.79 10.85
N LYS A 326 0.40 23.88 11.61
CA LYS A 326 0.61 23.98 13.06
C LYS A 326 -0.68 24.16 13.87
N LYS A 327 -1.83 23.80 13.31
CA LYS A 327 -3.12 23.73 14.02
C LYS A 327 -3.19 22.47 14.90
N LEU A 328 -2.46 21.43 14.51
CA LEU A 328 -2.15 20.28 15.34
C LEU A 328 -0.67 20.32 15.73
N ASN A 329 -0.37 19.92 16.96
CA ASN A 329 0.99 19.82 17.49
C ASN A 329 1.21 18.38 17.97
N PRO A 330 2.32 17.70 17.61
CA PRO A 330 2.65 16.35 18.09
C PRO A 330 2.60 16.19 19.62
N SER A 331 2.85 17.25 20.38
CA SER A 331 2.78 17.25 21.85
C SER A 331 1.35 17.24 22.40
N MET A 332 0.33 17.49 21.58
CA MET A 332 -1.07 17.44 22.00
C MET A 332 -1.50 16.00 22.31
N SER A 333 -2.42 15.87 23.27
CA SER A 333 -3.10 14.59 23.50
C SER A 333 -4.01 14.22 22.32
N SER A 334 -4.36 12.94 22.20
CA SER A 334 -5.31 12.48 21.18
C SER A 334 -6.66 13.17 21.28
N TYR A 335 -7.12 13.47 22.51
CA TYR A 335 -8.34 14.24 22.78
C TYR A 335 -8.24 15.67 22.26
N GLN A 336 -7.13 16.37 22.53
CA GLN A 336 -6.92 17.74 22.05
C GLN A 336 -6.85 17.78 20.52
N MET A 337 -6.17 16.82 19.90
CA MET A 337 -6.10 16.73 18.44
C MET A 337 -7.49 16.50 17.82
N LEU A 338 -8.24 15.53 18.35
CA LEU A 338 -9.62 15.23 17.95
C LEU A 338 -10.51 16.48 18.05
N ARG A 339 -10.51 17.14 19.22
CA ARG A 339 -11.29 18.35 19.46
C ARG A 339 -10.91 19.46 18.49
N ASN A 340 -9.61 19.67 18.27
CA ASN A 340 -9.13 20.67 17.31
C ASN A 340 -9.59 20.35 15.89
N VAL A 341 -9.60 19.08 15.47
CA VAL A 341 -10.14 18.69 14.15
C VAL A 341 -11.61 19.11 14.02
N TRP A 342 -12.46 18.85 15.02
CA TRP A 342 -13.87 19.27 14.97
C TRP A 342 -14.06 20.78 15.05
N VAL A 343 -13.28 21.47 15.88
CA VAL A 343 -13.29 22.94 15.93
C VAL A 343 -12.90 23.52 14.57
N GLN A 344 -11.84 22.99 13.94
CA GLN A 344 -11.46 23.43 12.60
C GLN A 344 -12.54 23.08 11.57
N LEU A 345 -13.14 21.88 11.57
CA LEU A 345 -14.23 21.54 10.64
C LEU A 345 -15.48 22.43 10.80
N SER A 346 -15.91 22.68 12.04
CA SER A 346 -17.10 23.49 12.33
C SER A 346 -16.88 24.97 12.02
N SER A 347 -15.70 25.48 12.33
CA SER A 347 -15.34 26.89 12.14
C SER A 347 -14.86 27.16 10.71
N SER A 348 -14.38 26.15 9.98
CA SER A 348 -13.72 26.35 8.70
C SER A 348 -14.67 26.90 7.65
N GLU A 349 -14.34 28.08 7.17
CA GLU A 349 -14.54 28.49 5.78
C GLU A 349 -13.48 27.83 4.86
N ASP A 350 -12.42 27.24 5.45
CA ASP A 350 -11.14 26.82 4.84
C ASP A 350 -11.19 25.77 3.71
N TRP A 351 -12.16 24.84 3.63
CA TRP A 351 -12.27 23.98 2.44
C TRP A 351 -12.81 24.73 1.22
N THR A 352 -13.20 25.98 1.40
CA THR A 352 -13.68 26.83 0.32
C THR A 352 -12.87 28.09 0.19
N SER A 353 -12.24 28.66 1.24
CA SER A 353 -11.60 29.97 1.19
C SER A 353 -10.07 29.98 1.19
N ASP A 354 -9.39 28.92 1.66
CA ASP A 354 -8.00 29.10 2.12
C ASP A 354 -7.01 28.04 1.60
N GLY A 355 -6.20 28.40 0.59
CA GLY A 355 -5.12 27.58 0.04
C GLY A 355 -3.92 28.43 -0.33
N THR A 356 -2.74 28.05 0.16
CA THR A 356 -1.44 28.64 -0.17
C THR A 356 -1.23 28.64 -1.69
N ASP A 357 -1.05 29.82 -2.28
CA ASP A 357 -0.88 30.13 -3.72
C ASP A 357 0.39 29.56 -4.38
N SER A 358 0.94 28.44 -3.92
CA SER A 358 2.17 27.89 -4.47
C SER A 358 1.90 26.77 -5.50
N GLU A 359 1.89 27.19 -6.79
CA GLU A 359 1.97 26.45 -8.07
C GLU A 359 0.76 25.59 -8.52
N PRO A 360 0.62 25.28 -9.83
CA PRO A 360 0.36 26.12 -11.02
C PRO A 360 -1.14 26.40 -11.28
N VAL A 361 -2.07 25.90 -10.45
CA VAL A 361 -3.52 26.12 -10.57
C VAL A 361 -4.03 26.77 -9.28
N THR A 362 -4.72 27.91 -9.41
CA THR A 362 -5.25 28.66 -8.26
C THR A 362 -6.49 28.00 -7.67
N MET A 363 -6.76 28.26 -6.39
CA MET A 363 -7.99 27.79 -5.73
C MET A 363 -9.25 28.37 -6.40
N GLU A 364 -9.18 29.61 -6.88
CA GLU A 364 -10.24 30.27 -7.65
C GLU A 364 -10.62 29.47 -8.89
N THR A 365 -9.64 28.84 -9.54
CA THR A 365 -9.90 27.97 -10.68
C THR A 365 -10.76 26.78 -10.26
N TYR A 366 -10.40 26.06 -9.20
CA TYR A 366 -11.18 24.91 -8.76
C TYR A 366 -12.60 25.32 -8.32
N ARG A 367 -12.76 26.50 -7.70
CA ARG A 367 -14.07 27.03 -7.28
C ARG A 367 -15.03 27.28 -8.44
N GLN A 368 -14.52 27.51 -9.66
CA GLN A 368 -15.37 27.65 -10.85
C GLN A 368 -16.08 26.34 -11.21
N TYR A 369 -15.50 25.19 -10.85
CA TYR A 369 -15.98 23.88 -11.25
C TYR A 369 -16.53 23.03 -10.10
N PHE A 370 -16.15 23.31 -8.86
CA PHE A 370 -16.52 22.50 -7.70
C PHE A 370 -17.08 23.34 -6.55
N PRO A 371 -18.14 22.87 -5.87
CA PRO A 371 -18.73 23.58 -4.73
C PRO A 371 -17.84 23.56 -3.49
N VAL A 372 -16.98 22.55 -3.35
CA VAL A 372 -16.09 22.33 -2.20
C VAL A 372 -14.69 21.97 -2.71
N VAL A 373 -13.65 22.65 -2.23
CA VAL A 373 -12.29 22.57 -2.78
C VAL A 373 -11.27 22.28 -1.69
N PHE A 374 -10.92 21.00 -1.54
CA PHE A 374 -9.82 20.58 -0.69
C PHE A 374 -8.76 19.87 -1.53
N VAL A 375 -7.71 20.60 -1.90
CA VAL A 375 -6.63 20.10 -2.76
C VAL A 375 -5.59 19.35 -1.94
N ASP A 376 -5.02 18.28 -2.51
CA ASP A 376 -4.01 17.43 -1.88
C ASP A 376 -2.66 18.14 -1.62
N SER A 377 -1.60 17.40 -1.25
CA SER A 377 -0.27 18.01 -1.04
C SER A 377 0.44 18.37 -2.35
N THR A 378 -0.05 17.92 -3.50
CA THR A 378 0.57 18.17 -4.81
C THR A 378 0.00 19.40 -5.52
N GLY A 379 -1.15 19.91 -5.07
CA GLY A 379 -1.83 21.05 -5.71
C GLY A 379 -2.74 20.65 -6.88
N LEU A 380 -2.92 19.34 -7.14
CA LEU A 380 -3.57 18.86 -8.37
C LEU A 380 -4.85 18.08 -8.15
N TYR A 381 -4.97 17.36 -7.04
CA TYR A 381 -6.13 16.52 -6.80
C TYR A 381 -7.07 17.20 -5.81
N ASN A 382 -8.25 17.65 -6.29
CA ASN A 382 -9.34 18.05 -5.41
C ASN A 382 -10.00 16.81 -4.79
N VAL A 383 -9.63 16.54 -3.54
CA VAL A 383 -10.06 15.37 -2.77
C VAL A 383 -11.56 15.41 -2.43
N THR A 384 -12.18 16.59 -2.49
CA THR A 384 -13.62 16.81 -2.25
C THR A 384 -14.40 17.05 -3.54
N SER A 385 -13.87 16.63 -4.70
CA SER A 385 -14.51 16.85 -6.01
C SER A 385 -15.92 16.25 -6.13
N ASP A 386 -16.20 15.14 -5.46
CA ASP A 386 -17.52 14.51 -5.45
C ASP A 386 -18.42 15.05 -4.33
N MET A 387 -17.91 15.89 -3.44
CA MET A 387 -18.62 16.36 -2.26
C MET A 387 -19.63 17.45 -2.64
N SER A 388 -20.89 17.25 -2.27
CA SER A 388 -21.91 18.29 -2.43
C SER A 388 -21.76 19.37 -1.37
N LYS A 389 -22.24 20.58 -1.69
CA LYS A 389 -22.28 21.68 -0.73
C LYS A 389 -23.14 21.33 0.49
N ASP A 390 -24.27 20.66 0.28
CA ASP A 390 -25.19 20.27 1.35
C ASP A 390 -24.55 19.28 2.31
N PHE A 391 -23.82 18.27 1.79
CA PHE A 391 -23.09 17.34 2.62
C PHE A 391 -21.99 18.04 3.42
N TYR A 392 -21.29 19.00 2.82
CA TYR A 392 -20.28 19.78 3.53
C TYR A 392 -20.90 20.60 4.67
N LEU A 393 -22.05 21.24 4.46
CA LEU A 393 -22.77 21.95 5.52
C LEU A 393 -23.22 21.01 6.64
N LEU A 394 -23.76 19.84 6.30
CA LEU A 394 -24.10 18.80 7.28
C LEU A 394 -22.88 18.37 8.11
N LEU A 395 -21.73 18.15 7.46
CA LEU A 395 -20.49 17.79 8.14
C LEU A 395 -20.03 18.89 9.12
N LYS A 396 -20.19 20.17 8.76
CA LYS A 396 -19.87 21.30 9.65
C LYS A 396 -20.76 21.31 10.89
N GLU A 397 -22.07 21.14 10.72
CA GLU A 397 -23.02 21.08 11.83
C GLU A 397 -22.75 19.87 12.73
N GLU A 398 -22.50 18.69 12.16
CA GLU A 398 -22.12 17.50 12.94
C GLU A 398 -20.83 17.70 13.73
N ALA A 399 -19.82 18.37 13.16
CA ALA A 399 -18.60 18.72 13.88
C ALA A 399 -18.86 19.73 15.01
N LYS A 400 -19.76 20.70 14.80
CA LYS A 400 -20.16 21.69 15.81
C LYS A 400 -20.89 21.03 16.98
N LEU A 401 -21.81 20.11 16.69
CA LEU A 401 -22.49 19.28 17.69
C LEU A 401 -21.50 18.41 18.47
N ALA A 402 -20.48 17.85 17.80
CA ALA A 402 -19.46 17.07 18.48
C ALA A 402 -18.68 17.92 19.49
N VAL A 403 -18.31 19.17 19.14
CA VAL A 403 -17.67 20.10 20.08
C VAL A 403 -18.60 20.46 21.23
N SER A 404 -19.88 20.79 20.98
CA SER A 404 -20.81 21.12 22.05
C SER A 404 -21.04 19.95 23.01
N CYS A 405 -21.06 18.71 22.50
CA CYS A 405 -21.12 17.51 23.34
C CYS A 405 -19.89 17.38 24.24
N LEU A 406 -18.70 17.75 23.77
CA LEU A 406 -17.49 17.73 24.60
C LEU A 406 -17.46 18.82 25.68
N ASP A 407 -18.22 19.90 25.49
CA ASP A 407 -18.29 21.03 26.43
C ASP A 407 -19.37 20.85 27.50
N ASP A 408 -20.34 19.97 27.28
CA ASP A 408 -21.36 19.65 28.26
C ASP A 408 -20.85 18.64 29.30
N ILE A 409 -20.59 19.14 30.50
CA ILE A 409 -20.16 18.38 31.68
C ILE A 409 -21.21 17.40 32.22
N ASN A 410 -22.49 17.58 31.88
CA ASN A 410 -23.56 16.71 32.36
C ASN A 410 -23.83 15.52 31.42
N LEU A 411 -23.19 15.50 30.25
CA LEU A 411 -23.41 14.53 29.20
C LEU A 411 -22.26 13.51 29.14
N ASP A 412 -22.59 12.22 29.03
CA ASP A 412 -21.61 11.19 28.63
C ASP A 412 -21.31 11.32 27.13
N SER A 413 -20.47 12.30 26.81
CA SER A 413 -20.07 12.65 25.44
C SER A 413 -19.35 11.51 24.73
N PHE A 414 -18.59 10.69 25.46
CA PHE A 414 -17.90 9.54 24.89
C PHE A 414 -18.90 8.52 24.36
N ARG A 415 -19.90 8.15 25.18
CA ARG A 415 -20.93 7.18 24.76
C ARG A 415 -21.76 7.73 23.60
N LEU A 416 -22.12 9.01 23.62
CA LEU A 416 -22.94 9.62 22.57
C LEU A 416 -22.21 9.72 21.23
N LEU A 417 -20.91 10.07 21.23
CA LEU A 417 -20.13 10.30 20.02
C LEU A 417 -19.57 9.02 19.40
N PHE A 418 -19.15 8.05 20.23
CA PHE A 418 -18.38 6.89 19.76
C PHE A 418 -19.09 5.54 19.91
N MET A 419 -20.03 5.43 20.86
CA MET A 419 -20.69 4.15 21.18
C MET A 419 -22.14 4.09 20.69
N THR A 420 -22.74 5.23 20.35
CA THR A 420 -24.14 5.32 19.93
C THR A 420 -24.24 5.55 18.43
N PRO A 421 -24.77 4.58 17.66
CA PRO A 421 -24.99 4.76 16.23
C PRO A 421 -26.17 5.71 16.01
N ALA A 422 -25.94 6.71 15.17
CA ALA A 422 -26.97 7.59 14.63
C ALA A 422 -27.00 7.35 13.12
N PRO A 423 -27.71 6.31 12.62
CA PRO A 423 -27.85 6.07 11.20
C PRO A 423 -28.68 7.17 10.53
N PHE A 424 -28.60 7.29 9.19
CA PHE A 424 -29.31 8.29 8.39
C PHE A 424 -30.77 8.49 8.83
N LEU A 425 -31.54 7.40 8.96
CA LEU A 425 -32.96 7.47 9.34
C LEU A 425 -33.26 8.05 10.74
N ARG A 426 -32.25 8.17 11.61
CA ARG A 426 -32.37 8.82 12.93
C ARG A 426 -31.86 10.26 12.94
N GLN A 427 -31.21 10.70 11.86
CA GLN A 427 -30.67 12.05 11.74
C GLN A 427 -31.65 13.03 11.09
N PHE A 428 -32.66 12.53 10.38
CA PHE A 428 -33.61 13.36 9.62
C PHE A 428 -35.04 13.15 10.09
N ASP A 429 -35.80 14.23 10.24
CA ASP A 429 -37.20 14.22 10.66
C ASP A 429 -38.14 13.68 9.57
N HIS A 430 -37.78 13.86 8.31
CA HIS A 430 -38.55 13.43 7.15
C HIS A 430 -37.68 12.68 6.15
N TYR A 431 -38.22 11.60 5.58
CA TYR A 431 -37.60 10.83 4.51
C TYR A 431 -38.64 10.58 3.42
N ILE A 432 -38.21 10.69 2.16
CA ILE A 432 -38.99 10.32 0.99
C ILE A 432 -38.24 9.13 0.38
N TRP A 433 -38.92 8.00 0.29
CA TRP A 433 -38.34 6.75 -0.23
C TRP A 433 -38.98 6.37 -1.56
#